data_AF-A0A946YNL3-F1
#
_entry.id   AF-A0A946YNL3-F1
#
_cell.length_a   1.000
_cell.length_b   1.000
_cell.length_c   1.000
_cell.angle_alpha   90.00
_cell.angle_beta   90.00
_cell.angle_gamma   90.00
#
_symmetry.space_group_name_H-M   'P 1'
#
loop_
_entity.id
_entity.type
_entity.pdbx_description
1 polymer ?
#
loop_
_entity_poly.entity_id
_entity_poly.type
_entity_poly.pdbx_seq_one_letter_code
_entity_poly.pdbx_strand_id
1 'polypeptide(L)'
;MSANYTLPPEQLFTGTDPSSLPFKTTDELDSLQEIIGQQRAIAAIELGIEVNKSGFNLFALGPAGLGKQSAIVQYLTKRAESQPTPDDWCYVNNFLNRQKPHALRLPAGRGNELCQDMRKLVDDTKT
;
A
#
# COMPACT_ATOMS: atom_id res chain seq x y z
N MET A 1 2.79 -54.20 -22.04
CA MET A 1 1.57 -53.68 -22.69
C MET A 1 0.84 -52.85 -21.65
N SER A 2 0.98 -51.54 -21.71
CA SER A 2 0.25 -50.63 -20.80
C SER A 2 -1.22 -50.66 -21.18
N ALA A 3 -2.09 -50.98 -20.23
CA ALA A 3 -3.53 -50.95 -20.44
C ALA A 3 -3.97 -49.50 -20.74
N ASN A 4 -4.56 -49.29 -21.91
CA ASN A 4 -5.15 -48.00 -22.29
C ASN A 4 -6.48 -47.84 -21.54
N TYR A 5 -6.43 -47.26 -20.34
CA TYR A 5 -7.64 -46.81 -19.65
C TYR A 5 -8.19 -45.58 -20.37
N THR A 6 -9.29 -45.76 -21.11
CA THR A 6 -9.96 -44.67 -21.81
C THR A 6 -10.94 -44.00 -20.84
N LEU A 7 -10.80 -42.70 -20.63
CA LEU A 7 -11.74 -41.93 -19.82
C LEU A 7 -12.92 -41.48 -20.69
N PRO A 8 -14.17 -41.63 -20.22
CA PRO A 8 -15.33 -41.10 -20.92
C PRO A 8 -15.34 -39.56 -20.84
N PRO A 9 -15.89 -38.84 -21.85
CA PRO A 9 -15.80 -37.38 -21.96
C PRO A 9 -16.29 -36.62 -20.72
N GLU A 10 -17.27 -37.17 -20.01
CA GLU A 10 -17.86 -36.58 -18.81
C GLU A 10 -16.86 -36.55 -17.64
N GLN A 11 -15.85 -37.42 -17.64
CA GLN A 11 -14.77 -37.41 -16.64
C GLN A 11 -13.62 -36.45 -17.00
N LEU A 12 -13.65 -35.86 -18.20
CA LEU A 12 -12.65 -34.89 -18.66
C LEU A 12 -13.07 -33.43 -18.39
N PHE A 13 -14.33 -33.20 -18.04
CA PHE A 13 -14.89 -31.86 -17.85
C PHE A 13 -15.45 -31.69 -16.44
N THR A 14 -14.88 -30.73 -15.70
CA THR A 14 -15.44 -30.25 -14.43
C THR A 14 -16.14 -28.92 -14.69
N GLY A 15 -17.41 -29.00 -15.11
CA GLY A 15 -18.24 -27.84 -15.32
C GLY A 15 -18.75 -27.24 -14.01
N THR A 16 -18.95 -25.92 -14.00
CA THR A 16 -19.73 -25.23 -12.97
C THR A 16 -21.09 -24.91 -13.55
N ASP A 17 -22.18 -25.29 -12.86
CA ASP A 17 -23.54 -24.91 -13.25
C ASP A 17 -23.75 -23.41 -12.97
N PRO A 18 -23.94 -22.55 -13.99
CA PRO A 18 -24.17 -21.12 -13.77
C PRO A 18 -25.40 -20.82 -12.94
N SER A 19 -26.41 -21.70 -12.96
CA SER A 19 -27.65 -21.57 -12.19
C SER A 19 -27.42 -21.74 -10.68
N SER A 20 -26.28 -22.30 -10.28
CA SER A 20 -25.88 -22.43 -8.87
C SER A 20 -25.33 -21.13 -8.27
N LEU A 21 -25.01 -20.13 -9.09
CA LEU A 21 -24.50 -18.85 -8.63
C LEU A 21 -25.65 -17.90 -8.26
N PRO A 22 -25.55 -17.15 -7.14
CA PRO A 22 -26.65 -16.31 -6.64
C PRO A 22 -26.79 -14.96 -7.38
N PHE A 23 -26.21 -14.81 -8.57
CA PHE A 23 -26.18 -13.56 -9.34
C PHE A 23 -26.26 -13.84 -10.85
N LYS A 24 -26.76 -12.87 -11.62
CA LYS A 24 -26.89 -13.03 -13.08
C LYS A 24 -25.70 -12.47 -13.84
N THR A 25 -25.16 -11.35 -13.40
CA THR A 25 -23.94 -10.74 -13.96
C THR A 25 -22.98 -10.33 -12.85
N THR A 26 -21.68 -10.23 -13.17
CA THR A 26 -20.67 -9.79 -12.19
C THR A 26 -20.81 -8.31 -11.79
N ASP A 27 -21.62 -7.54 -12.52
CA ASP A 27 -21.91 -6.14 -12.18
C ASP A 27 -22.79 -6.01 -10.91
N GLU A 28 -23.47 -7.10 -10.54
CA GLU A 28 -24.28 -7.18 -9.31
C GLU A 28 -23.42 -7.43 -8.06
N LEU A 29 -22.12 -7.71 -8.23
CA LEU A 29 -21.21 -8.05 -7.15
C LEU A 29 -20.39 -6.85 -6.70
N ASP A 30 -20.26 -6.71 -5.38
CA ASP A 30 -19.29 -5.79 -4.82
C ASP A 30 -17.86 -6.19 -5.19
N SER A 31 -17.03 -5.19 -5.41
CA SER A 31 -15.61 -5.42 -5.63
C SER A 31 -14.99 -6.06 -4.38
N LEU A 32 -14.38 -7.24 -4.57
CA LEU A 32 -13.63 -7.91 -3.52
C LEU A 32 -12.48 -7.03 -3.07
N GLN A 33 -12.56 -6.56 -1.83
CA GLN A 33 -11.48 -5.82 -1.17
C GLN A 33 -10.45 -6.74 -0.53
N GLU A 34 -10.75 -8.03 -0.43
CA GLU A 34 -9.92 -9.02 0.26
C GLU A 34 -9.10 -9.87 -0.71
N ILE A 35 -7.90 -10.23 -0.27
CA ILE A 35 -7.00 -11.11 -1.02
C ILE A 35 -7.41 -12.56 -0.75
N ILE A 36 -7.97 -13.21 -1.75
CA ILE A 36 -8.47 -14.59 -1.63
C ILE A 36 -7.30 -15.58 -1.50
N GLY A 37 -7.40 -16.51 -0.54
CA GLY A 37 -6.50 -17.66 -0.43
C GLY A 37 -5.09 -17.34 0.09
N GLN A 38 -4.84 -16.12 0.55
CA GLN A 38 -3.51 -15.66 0.99
C GLN A 38 -3.45 -15.29 2.48
N GLN A 39 -4.19 -16.03 3.33
CA GLN A 39 -4.30 -15.76 4.77
C GLN A 39 -2.94 -15.59 5.47
N ARG A 40 -1.95 -16.44 5.14
CA ARG A 40 -0.60 -16.33 5.69
C ARG A 40 0.11 -15.04 5.27
N ALA A 41 -0.06 -14.62 4.01
CA ALA A 41 0.56 -13.40 3.51
C ALA A 41 -0.07 -12.16 4.18
N ILE A 42 -1.40 -12.17 4.37
CA ILE A 42 -2.12 -11.11 5.08
C ILE A 42 -1.58 -10.99 6.51
N ALA A 43 -1.56 -12.08 7.28
CA ALA A 43 -1.03 -12.06 8.65
C ALA A 43 0.42 -11.54 8.75
N ALA A 44 1.26 -11.84 7.75
CA ALA A 44 2.63 -11.33 7.69
C ALA A 44 2.69 -9.82 7.39
N ILE A 45 1.79 -9.31 6.55
CA ILE A 45 1.64 -7.87 6.27
C ILE A 45 1.19 -7.15 7.54
N GLU A 46 0.18 -7.67 8.24
CA GLU A 46 -0.33 -7.11 9.48
C GLU A 46 0.78 -6.99 10.53
N LEU A 47 1.48 -8.10 10.80
CA LEU A 47 2.60 -8.12 11.75
C LEU A 47 3.70 -7.14 11.33
N GLY A 48 4.09 -7.14 10.05
CA GLY A 48 5.14 -6.26 9.55
C GLY A 48 4.84 -4.77 9.71
N ILE A 49 3.56 -4.39 9.63
CA ILE A 49 3.10 -3.00 9.76
C ILE A 49 2.88 -2.62 11.23
N GLU A 50 2.49 -3.56 12.09
CA GLU A 50 2.33 -3.31 13.53
C GLU A 50 3.66 -3.12 14.26
N VAL A 51 4.76 -3.69 13.76
CA VAL A 51 6.07 -3.53 14.36
C VAL A 51 6.58 -2.10 14.15
N ASN A 52 6.27 -1.22 15.10
CA ASN A 52 6.76 0.15 15.13
C ASN A 52 8.20 0.22 15.67
N LYS A 53 9.14 -0.45 14.99
CA LYS A 53 10.56 -0.46 15.36
C LYS A 53 11.43 -0.18 14.14
N SER A 54 12.34 0.78 14.28
CA SER A 54 13.34 1.09 13.26
C SER A 54 14.16 -0.16 12.89
N GLY A 55 14.39 -0.35 11.60
CA GLY A 55 15.12 -1.49 11.04
C GLY A 55 14.24 -2.68 10.62
N PHE A 56 12.94 -2.65 10.88
CA PHE A 56 12.00 -3.63 10.33
C PHE A 56 11.49 -3.19 8.97
N ASN A 57 11.65 -4.05 7.97
CA ASN A 57 11.15 -3.84 6.62
C ASN A 57 10.38 -5.08 6.18
N LEU A 58 9.27 -4.89 5.45
CA LEU A 58 8.51 -5.97 4.84
C LEU A 58 9.01 -6.22 3.41
N PHE A 59 9.30 -7.48 3.08
CA PHE A 59 9.62 -7.92 1.73
C PHE A 59 8.61 -8.96 1.25
N ALA A 60 8.02 -8.74 0.08
CA ALA A 60 6.99 -9.61 -0.49
C ALA A 60 7.52 -10.40 -1.69
N LEU A 61 7.56 -11.72 -1.56
CA LEU A 61 7.99 -12.65 -2.59
C LEU A 61 6.81 -13.47 -3.12
N GLY A 62 6.77 -13.67 -4.44
CA GLY A 62 5.84 -14.59 -5.07
C GLY A 62 5.76 -14.38 -6.58
N PRO A 63 5.10 -15.28 -7.31
CA PRO A 63 4.89 -15.18 -8.75
C PRO A 63 4.37 -13.80 -9.21
N ALA A 64 4.70 -13.42 -10.44
CA ALA A 64 4.12 -12.25 -11.09
C ALA A 64 2.59 -12.44 -11.26
N GLY A 65 1.84 -11.32 -11.25
CA GLY A 65 0.38 -11.36 -11.42
C GLY A 65 -0.45 -11.62 -10.16
N LEU A 66 0.17 -11.95 -9.02
CA LEU A 66 -0.57 -12.21 -7.76
C LEU A 66 -1.03 -10.96 -7.00
N GLY A 67 -0.99 -9.77 -7.61
CA GLY A 67 -1.46 -8.54 -6.96
C GLY A 67 -0.71 -8.13 -5.69
N LYS A 68 0.52 -8.65 -5.44
CA LYS A 68 1.30 -8.40 -4.21
C LYS A 68 1.40 -6.92 -3.82
N GLN A 69 1.68 -6.05 -4.79
CA GLN A 69 1.77 -4.61 -4.55
C GLN A 69 0.40 -4.02 -4.22
N SER A 70 -0.63 -4.34 -5.00
CA SER A 70 -1.99 -3.86 -4.79
C SER A 70 -2.50 -4.23 -3.39
N ALA A 71 -2.27 -5.47 -2.97
CA ALA A 71 -2.54 -5.99 -1.64
C ALA A 71 -1.90 -5.15 -0.52
N ILE A 72 -0.58 -4.91 -0.61
CA ILE A 72 0.16 -4.15 0.40
C ILE A 72 -0.31 -2.69 0.44
N VAL A 73 -0.50 -2.07 -0.72
CA VAL A 73 -0.96 -0.68 -0.81
C VAL A 73 -2.36 -0.54 -0.23
N GLN A 74 -3.31 -1.40 -0.60
CA GLN A 74 -4.67 -1.37 -0.06
C GLN A 74 -4.68 -1.47 1.47
N TYR A 75 -3.90 -2.40 2.03
CA TYR A 75 -3.79 -2.54 3.47
C TYR A 75 -3.17 -1.30 4.13
N LEU A 76 -2.06 -0.78 3.58
CA LEU A 76 -1.40 0.43 4.09
C LEU A 76 -2.32 1.66 4.02
N THR A 77 -3.08 1.83 2.94
CA THR A 77 -4.03 2.94 2.78
C THR A 77 -5.11 2.89 3.85
N LYS A 78 -5.76 1.73 4.03
CA LYS A 78 -6.78 1.54 5.07
C LYS A 78 -6.22 1.79 6.47
N ARG A 79 -4.99 1.37 6.73
CA ARG A 79 -4.32 1.61 8.02
C ARG A 79 -3.98 3.08 8.25
N ALA A 80 -3.57 3.79 7.20
CA ALA A 80 -3.17 5.20 7.27
C ALA A 80 -4.37 6.13 7.56
N GLU A 81 -5.57 5.77 7.13
CA GLU A 81 -6.81 6.52 7.43
C GLU A 81 -7.03 6.72 8.94
N SER A 82 -6.57 5.77 9.77
CA SER A 82 -6.71 5.82 11.23
C SER A 82 -5.44 6.31 11.95
N GLN A 83 -4.47 6.89 11.24
CA GLN A 83 -3.23 7.38 11.81
C GLN A 83 -3.18 8.91 11.87
N PRO A 84 -2.44 9.48 12.85
CA PRO A 84 -2.21 10.91 12.86
C PRO A 84 -1.51 11.34 11.58
N THR A 85 -1.86 12.51 11.07
CA THR A 85 -1.15 13.13 9.96
C THR A 85 0.34 13.24 10.32
N PRO A 86 1.26 12.78 9.46
CA PRO A 86 2.68 12.82 9.76
C PRO A 86 3.19 14.26 9.85
N ASP A 87 4.27 14.43 10.62
CA ASP A 87 5.00 15.69 10.73
C ASP A 87 5.50 16.17 9.35
N ASP A 88 5.51 17.50 9.16
CA ASP A 88 6.13 18.13 8.01
C ASP A 88 7.65 18.14 8.18
N TRP A 89 8.38 17.76 7.13
CA TRP A 89 9.83 17.86 7.09
C TRP A 89 10.27 18.95 6.12
N CYS A 90 10.95 19.97 6.65
CA CYS A 90 11.43 21.11 5.86
C CYS A 90 12.95 21.18 5.87
N TYR A 91 13.56 21.28 4.70
CA TYR A 91 14.98 21.58 4.58
C TYR A 91 15.21 23.09 4.55
N VAL A 92 15.99 23.60 5.49
CA VAL A 92 16.40 25.00 5.53
C VAL A 92 17.88 25.12 5.19
N ASN A 93 18.22 26.22 4.53
CA ASN A 93 19.60 26.48 4.14
C ASN A 93 20.50 26.55 5.39
N ASN A 94 21.63 25.87 5.32
CA ASN A 94 22.68 25.96 6.31
C ASN A 94 23.71 26.99 5.85
N PHE A 95 23.77 28.15 6.51
CA PHE A 95 24.67 29.24 6.13
C PHE A 95 26.15 28.91 6.33
N LEU A 96 26.48 27.99 7.24
CA LEU A 96 27.86 27.54 7.47
C LEU A 96 28.31 26.53 6.42
N ASN A 97 27.39 25.68 5.94
CA ASN A 97 27.68 24.71 4.91
C ASN A 97 26.46 24.48 4.00
N ARG A 98 26.44 25.17 2.85
CA ARG A 98 25.34 25.09 1.88
C ARG A 98 25.08 23.68 1.33
N GLN A 99 26.06 22.78 1.37
CA GLN A 99 25.90 21.39 0.92
C GLN A 99 25.24 20.50 1.98
N LYS A 100 25.00 21.01 3.19
CA LYS A 100 24.42 20.27 4.33
C LYS A 100 23.23 21.04 4.91
N PRO A 101 22.09 21.11 4.20
CA PRO A 101 20.90 21.78 4.72
C PRO A 101 20.44 21.14 6.03
N HIS A 102 19.81 21.94 6.90
CA HIS A 102 19.24 21.42 8.14
C HIS A 102 17.83 20.90 7.89
N ALA A 103 17.52 19.70 8.38
CA ALA A 103 16.18 19.16 8.38
C ALA A 103 15.45 19.61 9.66
N LEU A 104 14.34 20.32 9.49
CA LEU A 104 13.42 20.69 10.56
C LEU A 104 12.22 19.74 10.53
N ARG A 105 11.88 19.20 11.71
CA ARG A 105 10.64 18.46 11.94
C ARG A 105 9.61 19.42 12.52
N LEU A 106 8.48 19.59 11.84
CA LEU A 106 7.42 20.49 12.24
C LEU A 106 6.10 19.71 12.38
N PRO A 107 5.19 20.10 13.29
CA PRO A 107 3.85 19.52 13.33
C PRO A 107 3.15 19.63 11.97
N ALA A 108 2.29 18.68 11.64
CA ALA A 108 1.56 18.64 10.37
C ALA A 108 0.93 20.00 10.01
N GLY A 109 1.17 20.46 8.77
CA GLY A 109 0.66 21.72 8.22
C GLY A 109 1.52 22.96 8.51
N ARG A 110 2.41 22.92 9.51
CA ARG A 110 3.25 24.06 9.90
C ARG A 110 4.37 24.37 8.90
N GLY A 111 4.74 23.43 8.03
CA GLY A 111 5.77 23.63 7.02
C GLY A 111 5.38 24.70 5.99
N ASN A 112 4.11 24.73 5.60
CA ASN A 112 3.58 25.76 4.70
C ASN A 112 3.57 27.14 5.34
N GLU A 113 3.20 27.23 6.62
CA GLU A 113 3.26 28.49 7.38
C GLU A 113 4.70 29.01 7.43
N LEU A 114 5.67 28.15 7.78
CA LEU A 114 7.09 28.52 7.80
C LEU A 114 7.56 29.03 6.44
N CYS A 115 7.11 28.40 5.34
CA CYS A 115 7.46 28.83 3.98
C CYS A 115 6.94 30.26 3.69
N GLN A 116 5.70 30.55 4.10
CA GLN A 116 5.10 31.88 3.91
C GLN A 116 5.81 32.94 4.77
N ASP A 117 6.07 32.63 6.04
CA ASP A 117 6.77 33.51 6.97
C ASP A 117 8.17 33.86 6.46
N MET A 118 8.92 32.89 5.94
CA MET A 118 10.25 33.11 5.38
C MET A 118 10.23 33.96 4.11
N ARG A 119 9.22 33.78 3.24
CA ARG A 119 9.05 34.65 2.07
C ARG A 119 8.80 36.09 2.50
N LYS A 120 7.88 36.29 3.44
CA LYS A 120 7.57 37.62 3.99
C LYS A 120 8.79 38.27 4.61
N LEU A 121 9.55 37.54 5.44
CA LEU A 121 10.78 38.03 6.04
C LEU A 121 11.78 38.54 4.97
N VAL A 122 11.98 37.77 3.91
CA VAL A 122 12.89 38.15 2.82
C VAL A 122 12.39 39.40 2.09
N ASP A 123 11.09 39.52 1.85
CA ASP A 123 10.51 40.69 1.19
C ASP A 123 10.57 41.94 2.08
N ASP A 124 10.28 41.81 3.38
CA ASP A 124 10.39 42.89 4.35
C ASP A 124 11.83 43.43 4.44
N THR A 125 12.84 42.57 4.31
CA THR A 125 14.27 42.99 4.33
C THR A 125 14.77 43.66 3.04
N LYS A 126 13.98 43.67 1.97
CA LYS A 126 14.31 44.39 0.72
C LYS A 126 13.88 45.86 0.73
N THR A 127 13.08 46.26 1.72
CA THR A 127 12.59 47.64 1.92
C THR A 127 13.49 48.37 2.90
#